data_AF-A0A0Q1D220-F1
#
_entry.id   AF-A0A0Q1D220-F1
#
_cell.length_a   1.000
_cell.length_b   1.000
_cell.length_c   1.000
_cell.angle_alpha   90.00
_cell.angle_beta   90.00
_cell.angle_gamma   90.00
#
_symmetry.space_group_name_H-M   'P 1'
#
loop_
_entity.id
_entity.type
_entity.pdbx_description
1 polymer ?
#
loop_
_entity_poly.entity_id
_entity_poly.type
_entity_poly.pdbx_seq_one_letter_code
_entity_poly.pdbx_strand_id
1 'polypeptide(L)'
;MTSAERTRVGRGAWPTDGRGGTIAPAEGGSAAGPGRCYGVGAGEAPPAGSTDADILAVRAGVTALSRALNWHGGPGTPVPTDGRFTAATRAAVIAFQEKLQPVINRDMYLPAVEHSPAGFVNKETSYALFMPIADRYALKYTVPRGLLRGITTIESNWDPGAVGYWTNSDFGLCQWNTTLPEITTARALDPFWALDSTARAMRERFDSDRWGHNWLYVIAAHNVPTWAAQWAQGELSATDPADKPKLDRMNGYVSNVLARVW
;
A
#
# COMPACT_ATOMS: atom_id res chain seq x y z
N MET A 1 -13.20 16.26 -29.63
CA MET A 1 -11.90 15.54 -29.51
C MET A 1 -10.89 16.59 -29.11
N THR A 2 -10.12 16.47 -28.03
CA THR A 2 -9.52 15.26 -27.45
C THR A 2 -9.98 14.97 -26.02
N SER A 3 -10.18 13.68 -25.71
CA SER A 3 -10.24 13.22 -24.33
C SER A 3 -8.81 13.20 -23.81
N ALA A 4 -8.46 14.05 -22.85
CA ALA A 4 -7.21 13.88 -22.12
C ALA A 4 -7.23 12.50 -21.45
N GLU A 5 -6.32 11.61 -21.85
CA GLU A 5 -6.16 10.33 -21.18
C GLU A 5 -5.86 10.60 -19.71
N ARG A 6 -6.80 10.23 -18.84
CA ARG A 6 -6.56 10.22 -17.39
C ARG A 6 -5.51 9.15 -17.14
N THR A 7 -4.26 9.59 -16.97
CA THR A 7 -3.12 8.76 -16.60
C THR A 7 -3.53 7.83 -15.46
N ARG A 8 -3.10 6.56 -15.47
CA ARG A 8 -3.40 5.59 -14.40
C ARG A 8 -2.70 5.96 -13.08
N VAL A 9 -3.20 6.97 -12.39
CA VAL A 9 -2.82 7.34 -11.03
C VAL A 9 -3.57 6.37 -10.09
N GLY A 10 -2.88 5.31 -9.68
CA GLY A 10 -3.46 4.16 -8.97
C GLY A 10 -2.75 2.83 -9.25
N ARG A 11 -1.47 2.88 -9.65
CA ARG A 11 -0.57 1.73 -9.78
C ARG A 11 0.85 2.16 -9.39
N GLY A 12 1.19 2.04 -8.12
CA GLY A 12 2.54 2.29 -7.63
C GLY A 12 2.98 3.77 -7.54
N ALA A 13 2.04 4.71 -7.45
CA ALA A 13 2.31 6.13 -7.22
C ALA A 13 1.29 6.72 -6.24
N TRP A 14 1.73 7.63 -5.39
CA TRP A 14 0.87 8.40 -4.49
C TRP A 14 0.05 9.41 -5.32
N PRO A 15 -1.31 9.41 -5.28
CA PRO A 15 -2.13 10.35 -6.01
C PRO A 15 -1.68 11.81 -5.96
N THR A 16 -1.79 12.49 -7.10
CA THR A 16 -1.44 13.91 -7.26
C THR A 16 -2.64 14.85 -7.09
N ASP A 17 -3.85 14.32 -6.97
CA ASP A 17 -5.12 15.06 -6.89
C ASP A 17 -5.78 15.03 -5.50
N GLY A 18 -5.08 14.49 -4.48
CA GLY A 18 -5.43 14.71 -3.07
C GLY A 18 -6.53 13.81 -2.49
N ARG A 19 -6.82 12.65 -3.10
CA ARG A 19 -7.65 11.59 -2.49
C ARG A 19 -6.80 10.66 -1.65
N GLY A 20 -7.26 10.30 -0.46
CA GLY A 20 -6.48 9.52 0.52
C GLY A 20 -5.21 10.23 1.03
N GLY A 21 -4.30 9.47 1.65
CA GLY A 21 -3.10 9.95 2.36
C GLY A 21 -2.00 10.61 1.52
N THR A 22 -2.27 10.97 0.26
CA THR A 22 -1.21 11.14 -0.73
C THR A 22 -1.16 12.52 -1.36
N ILE A 23 -0.10 13.27 -1.04
CA ILE A 23 0.45 14.38 -1.85
C ILE A 23 1.98 14.36 -1.67
N ALA A 24 2.75 14.43 -2.77
CA ALA A 24 4.05 15.11 -2.77
C ALA A 24 3.82 16.53 -3.29
N PRO A 25 4.42 17.59 -2.70
CA PRO A 25 4.05 18.96 -3.03
C PRO A 25 4.39 19.30 -4.49
N ALA A 26 3.36 19.63 -5.27
CA ALA A 26 3.56 20.38 -6.50
C ALA A 26 4.07 21.78 -6.16
N GLU A 27 5.12 22.19 -6.89
CA GLU A 27 5.93 23.40 -6.81
C GLU A 27 5.41 24.58 -5.95
N GLY A 28 6.29 25.08 -5.08
CA GLY A 28 6.14 26.38 -4.40
C GLY A 28 5.77 26.29 -2.92
N GLY A 29 6.64 26.87 -2.07
CA GLY A 29 6.41 27.04 -0.64
C GLY A 29 6.84 25.84 0.22
N SER A 30 7.77 26.09 1.14
CA SER A 30 8.33 25.07 2.01
C SER A 30 7.32 24.52 3.01
N ALA A 31 6.89 23.29 2.79
CA ALA A 31 6.48 22.38 3.85
C ALA A 31 7.05 20.99 3.54
N ALA A 32 8.34 20.81 3.84
CA ALA A 32 8.82 19.54 4.35
C ALA A 32 7.82 19.13 5.46
N GLY A 33 7.05 18.07 5.21
CA GLY A 33 5.71 17.93 5.79
C GLY A 33 5.17 16.52 5.60
N PRO A 34 4.22 16.04 6.44
CA PRO A 34 3.47 14.83 6.11
C PRO A 34 2.63 15.18 4.89
N GLY A 35 2.85 14.52 3.75
CA GLY A 35 2.34 14.94 2.44
C GLY A 35 0.91 15.48 2.49
N ARG A 36 0.72 16.77 2.14
CA ARG A 36 -0.36 17.71 2.55
C ARG A 36 -1.64 17.09 3.17
N CYS A 37 -2.23 16.06 2.57
CA CYS A 37 -3.34 15.29 3.15
C CYS A 37 -3.08 14.79 4.60
N TYR A 38 -1.89 14.30 4.94
CA TYR A 38 -1.59 13.83 6.30
C TYR A 38 -1.50 14.95 7.34
N GLY A 39 -1.36 16.22 6.90
CA GLY A 39 -1.55 17.40 7.76
C GLY A 39 -2.94 17.47 8.39
N VAL A 40 -3.97 16.89 7.77
CA VAL A 40 -5.32 16.77 8.37
C VAL A 40 -5.29 15.92 9.64
N GLY A 41 -4.38 14.95 9.74
CA GLY A 41 -4.10 14.21 10.96
C GLY A 41 -3.44 15.07 12.05
N ALA A 42 -2.71 16.13 11.69
CA ALA A 42 -2.17 17.13 12.61
C ALA A 42 -3.18 18.24 12.97
N GLY A 43 -4.38 18.24 12.38
CA GLY A 43 -5.42 19.24 12.58
C GLY A 43 -5.47 20.36 11.54
N GLU A 44 -4.71 20.24 10.45
CA GLU A 44 -4.83 21.16 9.30
C GLU A 44 -6.19 21.00 8.60
N ALA A 45 -6.63 22.05 7.89
CA ALA A 45 -7.85 22.00 7.12
C ALA A 45 -7.73 21.01 5.94
N PRO A 46 -8.72 20.14 5.70
CA PRO A 46 -8.69 19.24 4.56
C PRO A 46 -8.73 20.02 3.23
N PRO A 47 -8.08 19.52 2.16
CA PRO A 47 -8.19 20.09 0.83
C PRO A 47 -9.65 20.28 0.38
N ALA A 48 -9.88 21.33 -0.41
CA ALA A 48 -11.20 21.58 -0.97
C ALA A 48 -11.65 20.40 -1.86
N GLY A 49 -12.79 19.79 -1.52
CA GLY A 49 -13.33 18.61 -2.21
C GLY A 49 -12.94 17.25 -1.61
N SER A 50 -12.15 17.20 -0.53
CA SER A 50 -11.95 15.96 0.23
C SER A 50 -13.26 15.47 0.84
N THR A 51 -13.46 14.14 0.82
CA THR A 51 -14.62 13.47 1.41
C THR A 51 -14.36 13.02 2.85
N ASP A 52 -15.41 12.67 3.58
CA ASP A 52 -15.27 12.04 4.91
C ASP A 52 -14.45 10.74 4.87
N ALA A 53 -14.50 10.00 3.75
CA ALA A 53 -13.71 8.80 3.53
C ALA A 53 -12.21 9.11 3.38
N ASP A 54 -11.85 10.21 2.70
CA ASP A 54 -10.45 10.67 2.61
C ASP A 54 -9.91 11.07 3.99
N ILE A 55 -10.71 11.81 4.77
CA ILE A 55 -10.35 12.24 6.13
C ILE A 55 -10.21 11.04 7.08
N LEU A 56 -11.10 10.04 6.97
CA LEU A 56 -11.01 8.78 7.70
C LEU A 56 -9.73 8.00 7.32
N ALA A 57 -9.44 7.90 6.02
CA ALA A 57 -8.27 7.18 5.51
C ALA A 57 -6.96 7.83 5.97
N VAL A 58 -6.87 9.17 5.98
CA VAL A 58 -5.75 9.91 6.57
C VAL A 58 -5.58 9.57 8.06
N ARG A 59 -6.65 9.67 8.87
CA ARG A 59 -6.57 9.37 10.31
C ARG A 59 -6.17 7.92 10.58
N ALA A 60 -6.67 6.98 9.78
CA ALA A 60 -6.29 5.57 9.87
C ALA A 60 -4.83 5.35 9.46
N GLY A 61 -4.35 6.05 8.42
CA GLY A 61 -2.94 6.05 8.02
C GLY A 61 -2.01 6.60 9.11
N VAL A 62 -2.40 7.66 9.82
CA VAL A 62 -1.65 8.13 11.02
C VAL A 62 -1.62 7.06 12.11
N THR A 63 -2.76 6.43 12.40
CA THR A 63 -2.82 5.29 13.35
C THR A 63 -1.91 4.13 12.92
N ALA A 64 -1.87 3.81 11.62
CA ALA A 64 -1.01 2.79 11.04
C ALA A 64 0.48 3.13 11.24
N LEU A 65 0.87 4.38 10.98
CA LEU A 65 2.23 4.88 11.20
C LEU A 65 2.63 4.82 12.68
N SER A 66 1.79 5.31 13.59
CA SER A 66 2.03 5.19 15.04
C SER A 66 2.18 3.72 15.49
N ARG A 67 1.35 2.81 14.98
CA ARG A 67 1.46 1.38 15.30
C ARG A 67 2.73 0.74 14.73
N ALA A 68 3.18 1.13 13.54
CA ALA A 68 4.46 0.67 12.99
C ALA A 68 5.65 1.20 13.80
N LEU A 69 5.66 2.48 14.17
CA LEU A 69 6.69 3.07 15.03
C LEU A 69 6.79 2.34 16.39
N ASN A 70 5.64 1.98 16.98
CA ASN A 70 5.60 1.18 18.21
C ASN A 70 6.09 -0.27 18.00
N TRP A 71 5.80 -0.89 16.85
CA TRP A 71 6.30 -2.23 16.51
C TRP A 71 7.83 -2.28 16.40
N HIS A 72 8.44 -1.21 15.90
CA HIS A 72 9.90 -1.02 15.84
C HIS A 72 10.54 -0.69 17.21
N GLY A 73 9.78 -0.71 18.31
CA GLY A 73 10.24 -0.38 19.66
C GLY A 73 10.22 1.11 20.02
N GLY A 74 9.91 1.98 19.05
CA GLY A 74 9.76 3.42 19.25
C GLY A 74 11.02 4.14 19.78
N PRO A 75 10.89 5.41 20.20
CA PRO A 75 11.96 6.16 20.86
C PRO A 75 12.14 5.82 22.35
N GLY A 76 11.52 4.74 22.84
CA GLY A 76 11.42 4.39 24.27
C GLY A 76 10.10 4.81 24.94
N THR A 77 9.32 5.69 24.30
CA THR A 77 7.97 6.09 24.75
C THR A 77 6.93 5.65 23.70
N PRO A 78 5.81 5.01 24.08
CA PRO A 78 4.75 4.64 23.14
C PRO A 78 4.13 5.84 22.42
N VAL A 79 3.99 5.74 21.10
CA VAL A 79 3.30 6.72 20.26
C VAL A 79 1.79 6.50 20.33
N PRO A 80 0.96 7.52 20.60
CA PRO A 80 -0.50 7.40 20.55
C PRO A 80 -1.01 6.92 19.18
N THR A 81 -2.00 6.04 19.21
CA THR A 81 -2.62 5.42 18.01
C THR A 81 -4.07 5.90 17.83
N ASP A 82 -4.31 7.20 18.02
CA ASP A 82 -5.61 7.87 18.02
C ASP A 82 -5.91 8.62 16.69
N GLY A 83 -5.08 8.40 15.68
CA GLY A 83 -5.17 9.05 14.37
C GLY A 83 -4.67 10.49 14.32
N ARG A 84 -3.98 10.98 15.38
CA ARG A 84 -3.46 12.35 15.44
C ARG A 84 -1.94 12.40 15.23
N PHE A 85 -1.50 13.22 14.29
CA PHE A 85 -0.08 13.43 13.99
C PHE A 85 0.46 14.53 14.91
N THR A 86 0.77 14.14 16.15
CA THR A 86 1.20 15.07 17.21
C THR A 86 2.71 15.33 17.18
N ALA A 87 3.19 16.24 18.01
CA ALA A 87 4.63 16.42 18.26
C ALA A 87 5.32 15.13 18.74
N ALA A 88 4.62 14.26 19.49
CA ALA A 88 5.14 12.96 19.89
C ALA A 88 5.28 11.99 18.70
N THR A 89 4.27 11.96 17.82
CA THR A 89 4.32 11.21 16.56
C THR A 89 5.49 11.68 15.70
N ARG A 90 5.66 13.01 15.54
CA ARG A 90 6.78 13.61 14.81
C ARG A 90 8.14 13.24 15.40
N ALA A 91 8.30 13.32 16.72
CA ALA A 91 9.55 12.95 17.40
C ALA A 91 9.91 11.47 17.23
N ALA A 92 8.90 10.58 17.25
CA ALA A 92 9.11 9.16 16.97
C ALA A 92 9.51 8.89 15.51
N VAL A 93 8.94 9.62 14.54
CA VAL A 93 9.36 9.56 13.12
C VAL A 93 10.83 10.00 12.97
N ILE A 94 11.24 11.11 13.61
CA ILE A 94 12.65 11.55 13.62
C ILE A 94 13.56 10.44 14.18
N ALA A 95 13.23 9.91 15.35
CA ALA A 95 14.04 8.87 15.99
C ALA A 95 14.13 7.58 15.15
N PHE A 96 13.07 7.20 14.43
CA PHE A 96 13.07 6.09 13.49
C PHE A 96 13.98 6.37 12.29
N GLN A 97 13.86 7.56 11.69
CA GLN A 97 14.65 8.01 10.54
C GLN A 97 16.14 8.08 10.82
N GLU A 98 16.53 8.51 12.03
CA GLU A 98 17.94 8.62 12.43
C GLU A 98 18.56 7.27 12.82
N LYS A 99 17.79 6.38 13.49
CA LYS A 99 18.35 5.20 14.16
C LYS A 99 18.06 3.88 13.47
N LEU A 100 16.89 3.72 12.85
CA LEU A 100 16.40 2.44 12.34
C LEU A 100 16.29 2.41 10.82
N GLN A 101 15.77 3.46 10.17
CA GLN A 101 15.67 3.55 8.71
C GLN A 101 17.02 3.32 8.00
N PRO A 102 18.19 3.81 8.45
CA PRO A 102 19.46 3.56 7.76
C PRO A 102 19.89 2.08 7.82
N VAL A 103 19.58 1.40 8.93
CA VAL A 103 19.85 -0.03 9.12
C VAL A 103 18.90 -0.86 8.25
N ILE A 104 17.60 -0.55 8.28
CA ILE A 104 16.58 -1.20 7.46
C ILE A 104 16.88 -1.02 5.96
N ASN A 105 17.19 0.19 5.52
CA ASN A 105 17.52 0.48 4.12
C ASN A 105 18.74 -0.34 3.66
N ARG A 106 19.80 -0.42 4.47
CA ARG A 106 20.98 -1.25 4.20
C ARG A 106 20.62 -2.74 4.11
N ASP A 107 19.94 -3.26 5.12
CA ASP A 107 19.67 -4.70 5.28
C ASP A 107 18.59 -5.22 4.32
N MET A 108 17.81 -4.31 3.73
CA MET A 108 16.76 -4.62 2.76
C MET A 108 17.05 -4.09 1.35
N TYR A 109 18.27 -3.58 1.10
CA TYR A 109 18.72 -3.03 -0.20
C TYR A 109 17.84 -1.91 -0.77
N LEU A 110 17.29 -1.06 0.12
CA LEU A 110 16.43 0.04 -0.29
C LEU A 110 17.27 1.21 -0.81
N PRO A 111 17.04 1.67 -2.05
CA PRO A 111 17.76 2.82 -2.58
C PRO A 111 17.36 4.07 -1.80
N ALA A 112 18.31 4.65 -1.08
CA ALA A 112 18.15 5.87 -0.30
C ALA A 112 18.19 7.12 -1.22
N VAL A 113 17.25 7.18 -2.18
CA VAL A 113 17.19 8.20 -3.23
C VAL A 113 16.20 9.33 -2.91
N GLU A 114 15.33 9.16 -1.91
CA GLU A 114 14.29 10.13 -1.56
C GLU A 114 14.22 10.29 -0.02
N HIS A 115 15.28 10.86 0.57
CA HIS A 115 15.29 11.15 1.99
C HIS A 115 14.08 12.00 2.42
N SER A 116 13.22 11.44 3.25
CA SER A 116 12.24 12.22 4.01
C SER A 116 12.96 13.32 4.78
N PRO A 117 12.47 14.57 4.72
CA PRO A 117 12.86 15.57 5.69
C PRO A 117 12.49 15.10 7.11
N ALA A 118 13.29 15.48 8.12
CA ALA A 118 13.19 14.92 9.47
C ALA A 118 11.80 15.14 10.11
N GLY A 119 11.19 14.05 10.58
CA GLY A 119 9.88 14.04 11.24
C GLY A 119 8.69 13.94 10.29
N PHE A 120 8.94 13.69 9.02
CA PHE A 120 7.92 13.62 7.99
C PHE A 120 7.94 12.26 7.29
N VAL A 121 6.76 11.72 6.96
CA VAL A 121 6.66 10.40 6.33
C VAL A 121 6.37 10.59 4.85
N ASN A 122 7.39 10.39 4.02
CA ASN A 122 7.21 10.17 2.58
C ASN A 122 7.14 8.66 2.27
N LYS A 123 7.15 8.33 0.98
CA LYS A 123 7.27 6.97 0.46
C LYS A 123 8.39 6.17 1.12
N GLU A 124 9.64 6.65 1.12
CA GLU A 124 10.80 5.93 1.65
C GLU A 124 10.64 5.59 3.14
N THR A 125 10.21 6.56 3.97
CA THR A 125 9.98 6.30 5.40
C THR A 125 8.81 5.34 5.63
N SER A 126 7.70 5.47 4.89
CA SER A 126 6.58 4.54 4.99
C SER A 126 6.98 3.12 4.58
N TYR A 127 7.74 3.01 3.49
CA TYR A 127 8.31 1.77 2.98
C TYR A 127 9.22 1.10 4.02
N ALA A 128 10.15 1.85 4.63
CA ALA A 128 11.03 1.34 5.69
C ALA A 128 10.25 0.95 6.97
N LEU A 129 9.16 1.65 7.31
CA LEU A 129 8.28 1.27 8.42
C LEU A 129 7.58 -0.07 8.18
N PHE A 130 7.04 -0.29 6.98
CA PHE A 130 6.13 -1.42 6.73
C PHE A 130 6.80 -2.64 6.07
N MET A 131 7.93 -2.51 5.35
CA MET A 131 8.57 -3.67 4.71
C MET A 131 9.00 -4.77 5.71
N PRO A 132 9.62 -4.47 6.88
CA PRO A 132 9.93 -5.51 7.88
C PRO A 132 8.70 -6.25 8.41
N ILE A 133 7.56 -5.55 8.48
CA ILE A 133 6.28 -6.12 8.89
C ILE A 133 5.73 -7.04 7.76
N ALA A 134 5.80 -6.59 6.50
CA ALA A 134 5.42 -7.40 5.34
C ALA A 134 6.27 -8.67 5.23
N ASP A 135 7.60 -8.56 5.36
CA ASP A 135 8.52 -9.70 5.32
C ASP A 135 8.21 -10.72 6.41
N ARG A 136 7.87 -10.27 7.64
CA ARG A 136 7.44 -11.15 8.73
C ARG A 136 6.20 -11.96 8.35
N TYR A 137 5.21 -11.34 7.69
CA TYR A 137 4.00 -12.03 7.26
C TYR A 137 4.23 -12.94 6.04
N ALA A 138 5.06 -12.53 5.09
CA ALA A 138 5.48 -13.38 3.98
C ALA A 138 6.20 -14.64 4.48
N LEU A 139 7.13 -14.50 5.43
CA LEU A 139 7.82 -15.62 6.08
C LEU A 139 6.87 -16.50 6.89
N LYS A 140 5.97 -15.92 7.70
CA LYS A 140 4.94 -16.65 8.47
C LYS A 140 4.13 -17.62 7.60
N TYR A 141 3.83 -17.22 6.36
CA TYR A 141 3.04 -18.01 5.42
C TYR A 141 3.86 -18.67 4.30
N THR A 142 5.19 -18.71 4.35
CA THR A 142 6.00 -19.28 3.25
C THR A 142 5.61 -18.74 1.87
N VAL A 143 5.39 -17.43 1.80
CA VAL A 143 5.22 -16.65 0.56
C VAL A 143 6.58 -16.03 0.23
N PRO A 144 7.05 -16.07 -1.04
CA PRO A 144 8.28 -15.37 -1.41
C PRO A 144 8.15 -13.88 -1.09
N ARG A 145 9.05 -13.37 -0.23
CA ARG A 145 9.04 -11.99 0.31
C ARG A 145 8.79 -10.94 -0.76
N GLY A 146 9.50 -11.05 -1.89
CA GLY A 146 9.36 -10.19 -3.06
C GLY A 146 7.93 -10.05 -3.60
N LEU A 147 7.11 -11.09 -3.54
CA LEU A 147 5.74 -11.05 -4.10
C LEU A 147 4.80 -10.20 -3.25
N LEU A 148 4.86 -10.32 -1.91
CA LEU A 148 4.06 -9.46 -1.03
C LEU A 148 4.52 -8.01 -1.14
N ARG A 149 5.85 -7.78 -1.14
CA ARG A 149 6.46 -6.46 -1.39
C ARG A 149 5.95 -5.85 -2.71
N GLY A 150 5.95 -6.64 -3.79
CA GLY A 150 5.50 -6.21 -5.12
C GLY A 150 4.00 -5.87 -5.18
N ILE A 151 3.16 -6.65 -4.49
CA ILE A 151 1.72 -6.36 -4.35
C ILE A 151 1.51 -5.06 -3.55
N THR A 152 2.06 -4.93 -2.34
CA THR A 152 1.94 -3.70 -1.55
C THR A 152 2.50 -2.47 -2.29
N THR A 153 3.56 -2.64 -3.07
CA THR A 153 4.12 -1.56 -3.90
C THR A 153 3.19 -1.17 -5.05
N ILE A 154 2.57 -2.12 -5.78
CA ILE A 154 1.67 -1.76 -6.89
C ILE A 154 0.33 -1.20 -6.40
N GLU A 155 -0.19 -1.73 -5.29
CA GLU A 155 -1.51 -1.38 -4.76
C GLU A 155 -1.54 -0.01 -4.09
N SER A 156 -0.67 0.27 -3.12
CA SER A 156 -0.67 1.56 -2.41
C SER A 156 0.62 2.36 -2.51
N ASN A 157 1.69 1.80 -3.11
CA ASN A 157 3.04 2.35 -3.02
C ASN A 157 3.43 2.64 -1.57
N TRP A 158 3.06 1.71 -0.67
CA TRP A 158 3.28 1.76 0.77
C TRP A 158 2.63 2.94 1.51
N ASP A 159 1.61 3.59 0.95
CA ASP A 159 0.72 4.44 1.74
C ASP A 159 -0.28 3.58 2.53
N PRO A 160 -0.33 3.65 3.88
CA PRO A 160 -1.34 2.96 4.67
C PRO A 160 -2.72 3.63 4.64
N GLY A 161 -2.80 4.90 4.20
CA GLY A 161 -4.04 5.69 4.07
C GLY A 161 -4.59 5.74 2.64
N ALA A 162 -4.18 4.82 1.78
CA ALA A 162 -4.54 4.83 0.36
C ALA A 162 -6.02 4.48 0.14
N VAL A 163 -6.65 5.13 -0.84
CA VAL A 163 -8.05 4.92 -1.25
C VAL A 163 -8.12 4.69 -2.76
N GLY A 164 -8.83 3.64 -3.18
CA GLY A 164 -8.95 3.21 -4.56
C GLY A 164 -9.72 4.21 -5.43
N TYR A 165 -9.01 4.87 -6.35
CA TYR A 165 -9.49 5.99 -7.18
C TYR A 165 -10.82 5.74 -7.93
N TRP A 166 -11.04 4.52 -8.41
CA TRP A 166 -12.16 4.16 -9.29
C TRP A 166 -13.39 3.62 -8.57
N THR A 167 -13.22 3.14 -7.34
CA THR A 167 -14.23 2.33 -6.62
C THR A 167 -14.65 2.97 -5.31
N ASN A 168 -13.78 3.80 -4.70
CA ASN A 168 -13.89 4.25 -3.29
C ASN A 168 -14.13 3.09 -2.29
N SER A 169 -13.77 1.86 -2.67
CA SER A 169 -13.98 0.65 -1.86
C SER A 169 -12.69 -0.11 -1.58
N ASP A 170 -11.59 0.19 -2.28
CA ASP A 170 -10.28 -0.43 -2.05
C ASP A 170 -9.47 0.44 -1.09
N PHE A 171 -8.93 -0.13 -0.01
CA PHE A 171 -8.27 0.66 1.04
C PHE A 171 -6.94 0.07 1.53
N GLY A 172 -6.07 0.99 1.98
CA GLY A 172 -4.84 0.69 2.72
C GLY A 172 -3.74 0.03 1.90
N LEU A 173 -2.75 -0.53 2.61
CA LEU A 173 -1.49 -1.05 2.05
C LEU A 173 -1.67 -2.07 0.91
N CYS A 174 -2.72 -2.90 0.99
CA CYS A 174 -2.94 -3.98 0.04
C CYS A 174 -4.23 -3.79 -0.79
N GLN A 175 -4.84 -2.60 -0.74
CA GLN A 175 -6.07 -2.24 -1.47
C GLN A 175 -7.18 -3.29 -1.31
N TRP A 176 -7.50 -3.64 -0.05
CA TRP A 176 -8.56 -4.61 0.23
C TRP A 176 -9.94 -3.99 -0.02
N ASN A 177 -10.76 -4.71 -0.79
CA ASN A 177 -12.06 -4.22 -1.26
C ASN A 177 -13.18 -4.44 -0.23
N THR A 178 -13.80 -3.36 0.24
CA THR A 178 -14.88 -3.37 1.24
C THR A 178 -16.28 -3.67 0.69
N THR A 179 -16.41 -4.04 -0.59
CA THR A 179 -17.64 -4.68 -1.10
C THR A 179 -17.66 -6.19 -0.80
N LEU A 180 -16.53 -6.78 -0.40
CA LEU A 180 -16.46 -8.14 0.12
C LEU A 180 -17.04 -8.19 1.55
N PRO A 181 -17.99 -9.10 1.84
CA PRO A 181 -18.86 -9.01 3.02
C PRO A 181 -18.12 -9.13 4.37
N GLU A 182 -16.93 -9.73 4.39
CA GLU A 182 -16.07 -9.87 5.56
C GLU A 182 -15.06 -8.72 5.76
N ILE A 183 -14.98 -7.77 4.82
CA ILE A 183 -13.95 -6.72 4.81
C ILE A 183 -14.55 -5.36 5.18
N THR A 184 -14.21 -4.89 6.38
CA THR A 184 -14.54 -3.54 6.83
C THR A 184 -13.43 -2.56 6.48
N THR A 185 -13.76 -1.28 6.28
CA THR A 185 -12.78 -0.19 6.07
C THR A 185 -11.72 -0.15 7.19
N ALA A 186 -12.13 -0.40 8.43
CA ALA A 186 -11.23 -0.47 9.59
C ALA A 186 -10.24 -1.64 9.53
N ARG A 187 -10.63 -2.78 8.93
CA ARG A 187 -9.71 -3.90 8.65
C ARG A 187 -8.75 -3.54 7.53
N ALA A 188 -9.27 -3.08 6.39
CA ALA A 188 -8.46 -2.76 5.21
C ALA A 188 -7.40 -1.66 5.46
N LEU A 189 -7.70 -0.70 6.35
CA LEU A 189 -6.75 0.34 6.78
C LEU A 189 -5.86 -0.07 7.98
N ASP A 190 -6.06 -1.24 8.59
CA ASP A 190 -5.11 -1.78 9.57
C ASP A 190 -3.93 -2.45 8.81
N PRO A 191 -2.71 -1.91 8.89
CA PRO A 191 -1.58 -2.40 8.11
C PRO A 191 -1.18 -3.83 8.50
N PHE A 192 -1.38 -4.23 9.76
CA PHE A 192 -1.06 -5.58 10.24
C PHE A 192 -2.07 -6.57 9.72
N TRP A 193 -3.37 -6.25 9.79
CA TRP A 193 -4.41 -7.10 9.21
C TRP A 193 -4.28 -7.21 7.69
N ALA A 194 -4.03 -6.10 6.99
CA ALA A 194 -3.92 -6.08 5.54
C ALA A 194 -2.76 -6.97 5.05
N LEU A 195 -1.57 -6.81 5.61
CA LEU A 195 -0.39 -7.60 5.26
C LEU A 195 -0.52 -9.08 5.66
N ASP A 196 -1.04 -9.38 6.86
CA ASP A 196 -1.29 -10.75 7.33
C ASP A 196 -2.30 -11.46 6.42
N SER A 197 -3.40 -10.79 6.10
CA SER A 197 -4.50 -11.35 5.29
C SER A 197 -4.12 -11.52 3.83
N THR A 198 -3.34 -10.59 3.24
CA THR A 198 -2.83 -10.75 1.87
C THR A 198 -1.82 -11.89 1.80
N ALA A 199 -0.85 -11.97 2.71
CA ALA A 199 0.09 -13.08 2.76
C ALA A 199 -0.60 -14.44 2.94
N ARG A 200 -1.59 -14.50 3.83
CA ARG A 200 -2.43 -15.68 4.06
C ARG A 200 -3.22 -16.08 2.80
N ALA A 201 -3.93 -15.14 2.18
CA ALA A 201 -4.72 -15.40 0.97
C ALA A 201 -3.83 -15.83 -0.22
N MET A 202 -2.61 -15.29 -0.33
CA MET A 202 -1.64 -15.75 -1.33
C MET A 202 -1.24 -17.22 -1.11
N ARG A 203 -0.99 -17.61 0.14
CA ARG A 203 -0.66 -18.99 0.52
C ARG A 203 -1.82 -19.95 0.28
N GLU A 204 -3.01 -19.62 0.79
CA GLU A 204 -4.25 -20.40 0.60
C GLU A 204 -4.57 -20.61 -0.89
N ARG A 205 -4.33 -19.61 -1.75
CA ARG A 205 -4.45 -19.76 -3.20
C ARG A 205 -3.37 -20.67 -3.77
N PHE A 206 -2.10 -20.50 -3.42
CA PHE A 206 -1.05 -21.39 -3.93
C PHE A 206 -1.28 -22.86 -3.54
N ASP A 207 -1.72 -23.12 -2.31
CA ASP A 207 -1.97 -24.49 -1.81
C ASP A 207 -3.20 -25.17 -2.45
N SER A 208 -4.07 -24.41 -3.12
CA SER A 208 -5.25 -24.95 -3.77
C SER A 208 -4.97 -25.31 -5.24
N ASP A 209 -5.28 -26.55 -5.61
CA ASP A 209 -5.17 -27.10 -6.98
C ASP A 209 -5.79 -26.20 -8.07
N ARG A 210 -6.81 -25.42 -7.70
CA ARG A 210 -7.47 -24.41 -8.57
C ARG A 210 -6.47 -23.44 -9.22
N TRP A 211 -5.32 -23.20 -8.58
CA TRP A 211 -4.30 -22.26 -9.02
C TRP A 211 -3.02 -22.96 -9.50
N GLY A 212 -3.05 -24.30 -9.65
CA GLY A 212 -1.95 -25.11 -10.20
C GLY A 212 -0.60 -24.91 -9.49
N HIS A 213 -0.60 -24.56 -8.20
CA HIS A 213 0.59 -24.20 -7.42
C HIS A 213 1.49 -23.16 -8.11
N ASN A 214 0.89 -22.16 -8.77
CA ASN A 214 1.60 -21.18 -9.57
C ASN A 214 1.38 -19.74 -9.08
N TRP A 215 2.46 -19.09 -8.63
CA TRP A 215 2.44 -17.72 -8.14
C TRP A 215 1.90 -16.69 -9.15
N LEU A 216 2.02 -16.92 -10.46
CA LEU A 216 1.50 -16.00 -11.49
C LEU A 216 -0.03 -15.84 -11.38
N TYR A 217 -0.75 -16.95 -11.20
CA TYR A 217 -2.20 -16.92 -11.03
C TYR A 217 -2.60 -16.38 -9.65
N VAL A 218 -1.83 -16.69 -8.60
CA VAL A 218 -2.03 -16.13 -7.24
C VAL A 218 -1.92 -14.60 -7.24
N ILE A 219 -0.92 -14.05 -7.94
CA ILE A 219 -0.73 -12.60 -8.12
C ILE A 219 -1.91 -12.02 -8.92
N ALA A 220 -2.26 -12.60 -10.06
CA ALA A 220 -3.40 -12.15 -10.87
C ALA A 220 -4.72 -12.15 -10.07
N ALA A 221 -4.90 -13.12 -9.17
CA ALA A 221 -6.07 -13.26 -8.31
C ALA A 221 -6.20 -12.18 -7.23
N HIS A 222 -5.14 -11.41 -6.95
CA HIS A 222 -5.27 -10.21 -6.12
C HIS A 222 -6.02 -9.10 -6.86
N ASN A 223 -5.79 -8.94 -8.17
CA ASN A 223 -6.47 -7.90 -8.96
C ASN A 223 -7.85 -8.33 -9.47
N VAL A 224 -8.00 -9.57 -9.98
CA VAL A 224 -9.27 -10.09 -10.51
C VAL A 224 -9.39 -11.60 -10.21
N PRO A 225 -9.89 -12.01 -9.04
CA PRO A 225 -9.90 -13.42 -8.63
C PRO A 225 -10.70 -14.32 -9.59
N THR A 226 -11.82 -13.84 -10.14
CA THR A 226 -12.62 -14.62 -11.09
C THR A 226 -11.84 -14.96 -12.35
N TRP A 227 -11.30 -13.96 -13.07
CA TRP A 227 -10.59 -14.21 -14.33
C TRP A 227 -9.26 -14.95 -14.11
N ALA A 228 -8.59 -14.72 -12.98
CA ALA A 228 -7.35 -15.43 -12.66
C ALA A 228 -7.60 -16.93 -12.44
N ALA A 229 -8.75 -17.31 -11.87
CA ALA A 229 -9.14 -18.71 -11.75
C ALA A 229 -9.44 -19.33 -13.12
N GLN A 230 -10.23 -18.64 -13.96
CA GLN A 230 -10.51 -19.09 -15.33
C GLN A 230 -9.21 -19.29 -16.14
N TRP A 231 -8.25 -18.38 -15.98
CA TRP A 231 -6.92 -18.52 -16.58
C TRP A 231 -6.15 -19.73 -16.05
N ALA A 232 -6.12 -19.93 -14.73
CA ALA A 232 -5.45 -21.08 -14.11
C ALA A 232 -6.06 -22.43 -14.51
N GLN A 233 -7.36 -22.45 -14.77
CA GLN A 233 -8.14 -23.63 -15.16
C GLN A 233 -8.14 -23.87 -16.68
N GLY A 234 -7.45 -23.04 -17.48
CA GLY A 234 -7.37 -23.16 -18.94
C GLY A 234 -8.64 -22.74 -19.69
N GLU A 235 -9.58 -22.06 -19.01
CA GLU A 235 -10.85 -21.59 -19.59
C GLU A 235 -10.70 -20.32 -20.45
N LEU A 236 -9.55 -19.64 -20.40
CA LEU A 236 -9.28 -18.43 -21.18
C LEU A 236 -8.23 -18.68 -22.26
N SER A 237 -8.52 -18.31 -23.52
CA SER A 237 -7.57 -18.47 -24.63
C SER A 237 -7.02 -17.14 -25.16
N ALA A 238 -5.71 -17.09 -25.41
CA ALA A 238 -5.08 -15.96 -26.10
C ALA A 238 -5.50 -15.84 -27.58
N THR A 239 -6.10 -16.90 -28.16
CA THR A 239 -6.64 -16.89 -29.53
C THR A 239 -8.10 -16.44 -29.59
N ASP A 240 -8.80 -16.34 -28.46
CA ASP A 240 -10.16 -15.79 -28.41
C ASP A 240 -10.11 -14.26 -28.22
N PRO A 241 -10.64 -13.47 -29.17
CA PRO A 241 -10.71 -12.01 -29.04
C PRO A 241 -11.45 -11.51 -27.78
N ALA A 242 -12.37 -12.28 -27.22
CA ALA A 242 -13.12 -11.92 -26.02
C ALA A 242 -12.33 -12.13 -24.72
N ASP A 243 -11.35 -13.04 -24.72
CA ASP A 243 -10.50 -13.34 -23.57
C ASP A 243 -9.22 -12.51 -23.54
N LYS A 244 -8.71 -12.14 -24.72
CA LYS A 244 -7.49 -11.34 -24.86
C LYS A 244 -7.45 -10.11 -23.91
N PRO A 245 -8.50 -9.28 -23.75
CA PRO A 245 -8.46 -8.14 -22.83
C PRO A 245 -8.35 -8.54 -21.35
N LYS A 246 -8.91 -9.70 -20.95
CA LYS A 246 -8.81 -10.26 -19.59
C LYS A 246 -7.36 -10.68 -19.33
N LEU A 247 -6.80 -11.45 -20.26
CA LEU A 247 -5.42 -11.93 -20.22
C LEU A 247 -4.41 -10.77 -20.22
N ASP A 248 -4.60 -9.77 -21.08
CA ASP A 248 -3.75 -8.58 -21.15
C ASP A 248 -3.80 -7.77 -19.82
N ARG A 249 -4.98 -7.65 -19.18
CA ARG A 249 -5.10 -7.02 -17.83
C ARG A 249 -4.34 -7.79 -16.76
N MET A 250 -4.46 -9.13 -16.74
CA MET A 250 -3.83 -9.97 -15.73
C MET A 250 -2.32 -10.04 -15.91
N ASN A 251 -1.83 -10.31 -17.11
CA ASN A 251 -0.39 -10.25 -17.43
C ASN A 251 0.18 -8.87 -17.11
N GLY A 252 -0.50 -7.79 -17.49
CA GLY A 252 -0.09 -6.42 -17.18
C GLY A 252 -0.07 -6.10 -15.68
N TYR A 253 -0.83 -6.82 -14.84
CA TYR A 253 -0.72 -6.71 -13.37
C TYR A 253 0.44 -7.56 -12.83
N VAL A 254 0.53 -8.83 -13.24
CA VAL A 254 1.60 -9.77 -12.85
C VAL A 254 2.98 -9.20 -13.16
N SER A 255 3.22 -8.73 -14.39
CA SER A 255 4.50 -8.11 -14.78
C SER A 255 4.84 -6.87 -13.96
N ASN A 256 3.83 -6.10 -13.52
CA ASN A 256 4.06 -4.94 -12.67
C ASN A 256 4.43 -5.32 -11.23
N VAL A 257 3.86 -6.39 -10.68
CA VAL A 257 4.27 -6.96 -9.37
C VAL A 257 5.66 -7.55 -9.46
N LEU A 258 5.95 -8.35 -10.50
CA LEU A 258 7.26 -8.97 -10.73
C LEU A 258 8.38 -7.93 -10.94
N ALA A 259 8.08 -6.79 -11.56
CA ALA A 259 8.99 -5.64 -11.67
C ALA A 259 9.09 -4.79 -10.39
N ARG A 260 8.72 -5.34 -9.21
CA ARG A 260 8.75 -4.68 -7.89
C ARG A 260 9.08 -5.66 -6.75
N VAL A 261 9.72 -6.79 -7.05
CA VAL A 261 9.99 -7.88 -6.08
C VAL A 261 11.33 -7.79 -5.36
N TRP A 262 12.17 -6.84 -5.76
CA TRP A 262 13.45 -6.52 -5.11
C TRP A 262 13.20 -5.77 -3.80
#